data_AF-A0AAJ4NNT8-F1
#
_entry.id   AF-A0AAJ4NNT8-F1
#
_cell.length_a   1.000
_cell.length_b   1.000
_cell.length_c   1.000
_cell.angle_alpha   90.00
_cell.angle_beta   90.00
_cell.angle_gamma   90.00
#
_symmetry.space_group_name_H-M   'P 1'
#
loop_
_entity.id
_entity.type
_entity.pdbx_description
1 polymer ?
#
loop_
_entity_poly.entity_id
_entity_poly.type
_entity_poly.pdbx_seq_one_letter_code
_entity_poly.pdbx_strand_id
1 'polypeptide(L)'
;MKKILLALTAIITLISYGFCDDVKQKCKIESCELSITHAEAKETKGNNTAIKMHIKNSGNETVDIIAAYSPVDTQTQLHHFVTVGNKRVMKQIKTIEIYPHNSVDLSYQELHVMLIGLKQKITKGQKIPVMLILEDGSTLSTTAIVD
;
A
#
# COMPACT_ATOMS: atom_id res chain seq x y z
N MET A 1 -5.82 -41.96 -64.56
CA MET A 1 -4.53 -42.56 -64.95
C MET A 1 -3.47 -41.46 -65.02
N LYS A 2 -2.24 -41.75 -64.53
CA LYS A 2 -1.05 -40.89 -64.31
C LYS A 2 -1.11 -40.10 -62.98
N LYS A 3 -0.63 -40.62 -61.84
CA LYS A 3 0.73 -41.03 -61.39
C LYS A 3 1.63 -39.85 -60.96
N ILE A 4 2.11 -39.94 -59.70
CA ILE A 4 3.50 -39.66 -59.23
C ILE A 4 3.84 -38.16 -59.04
N LEU A 5 4.56 -37.64 -58.04
CA LEU A 5 5.19 -38.11 -56.79
C LEU A 5 5.92 -36.88 -56.17
N LEU A 6 5.94 -36.79 -54.83
CA LEU A 6 6.86 -36.09 -53.91
C LEU A 6 7.73 -34.90 -54.37
N ALA A 7 7.67 -33.81 -53.61
CA ALA A 7 8.86 -33.08 -53.16
C ALA A 7 8.63 -32.50 -51.74
N LEU A 8 9.36 -33.04 -50.76
CA LEU A 8 9.55 -32.45 -49.44
C LEU A 8 10.31 -31.13 -49.55
N THR A 9 9.85 -30.10 -48.86
CA THR A 9 10.74 -29.10 -48.25
C THR A 9 10.24 -28.80 -46.84
N ALA A 10 10.94 -29.38 -45.86
CA ALA A 10 10.84 -28.97 -44.48
C ALA A 10 11.55 -27.61 -44.34
N ILE A 11 10.80 -26.57 -43.96
CA ILE A 11 11.39 -25.35 -43.42
C ILE A 11 10.82 -25.21 -42.01
N ILE A 12 11.55 -25.81 -41.08
CA ILE A 12 11.45 -25.56 -39.65
C ILE A 12 12.14 -24.22 -39.42
N THR A 13 11.37 -23.14 -39.28
CA THR A 13 11.86 -21.92 -38.63
C THR A 13 11.33 -21.92 -37.19
N LEU A 14 12.12 -22.52 -36.31
CA LEU A 14 12.05 -22.30 -34.87
C LEU A 14 12.36 -20.83 -34.60
N ILE A 15 11.32 -20.00 -34.48
CA ILE A 15 11.44 -18.69 -33.83
C ILE A 15 11.29 -18.97 -32.33
N SER A 16 12.40 -19.39 -31.72
CA SER A 16 12.60 -19.29 -30.28
C SER A 16 13.24 -17.93 -29.98
N TYR A 17 12.38 -16.92 -29.83
CA TYR A 17 12.66 -15.74 -29.04
C TYR A 17 11.38 -15.60 -28.20
N GLY A 18 11.39 -15.94 -26.92
CA GLY A 18 12.23 -15.31 -25.92
C GLY A 18 11.37 -14.25 -25.24
N PHE A 19 11.28 -14.36 -23.92
CA PHE A 19 10.68 -13.41 -22.99
C PHE A 19 9.16 -13.42 -22.84
N CYS A 20 8.77 -14.25 -21.88
CA CYS A 20 7.74 -13.97 -20.89
C CYS A 20 7.87 -12.52 -20.38
N ASP A 21 7.09 -11.59 -20.94
CA ASP A 21 7.00 -10.20 -20.48
C ASP A 21 5.57 -9.82 -20.05
N ASP A 22 4.76 -10.81 -19.65
CA ASP A 22 3.39 -10.60 -19.17
C ASP A 22 3.26 -10.50 -17.64
N VAL A 23 4.34 -10.09 -16.94
CA VAL A 23 4.28 -9.79 -15.49
C VAL A 23 4.07 -8.30 -15.21
N LYS A 24 4.20 -7.41 -16.21
CA LYS A 24 4.14 -5.94 -16.01
C LYS A 24 2.76 -5.31 -16.22
N GLN A 25 1.68 -6.07 -16.31
CA GLN A 25 0.33 -5.53 -16.53
C GLN A 25 -0.65 -5.82 -15.37
N LYS A 26 -0.14 -5.84 -14.14
CA LYS A 26 -0.96 -5.82 -12.91
C LYS A 26 -0.67 -4.61 -12.01
N CYS A 27 0.43 -3.92 -12.24
CA CYS A 27 0.89 -2.77 -11.45
C CYS A 27 0.34 -1.43 -11.98
N LYS A 28 -0.98 -1.31 -12.08
CA LYS A 28 -1.64 -0.01 -12.33
C LYS A 28 -2.69 0.36 -11.27
N ILE A 29 -2.97 -0.54 -10.33
CA ILE A 29 -4.02 -0.38 -9.31
C ILE A 29 -3.48 -0.59 -7.89
N GLU A 30 -2.48 -1.46 -7.72
CA GLU A 30 -1.72 -1.60 -6.46
C GLU A 30 -0.23 -1.59 -6.79
N SER A 31 0.55 -0.75 -6.08
CA SER A 31 2.00 -0.69 -6.23
C SER A 31 2.61 -2.03 -5.81
N CYS A 32 3.06 -2.83 -6.78
CA CYS A 32 3.57 -4.18 -6.58
C CYS A 32 4.91 -4.22 -5.82
N GLU A 33 5.57 -3.06 -5.67
CA GLU A 33 6.87 -2.93 -5.00
C GLU A 33 6.73 -2.51 -3.52
N LEU A 34 5.52 -2.14 -3.10
CA LEU A 34 5.20 -1.80 -1.72
C LEU A 34 4.56 -2.98 -0.99
N SER A 35 4.93 -3.18 0.26
CA SER A 35 4.24 -4.13 1.15
C SER A 35 3.91 -3.51 2.49
N ILE A 36 2.70 -3.81 2.99
CA ILE A 36 2.24 -3.43 4.33
C ILE A 36 2.23 -4.67 5.21
N THR A 37 2.80 -4.55 6.40
CA THR A 37 2.70 -5.56 7.47
C THR A 37 2.28 -4.90 8.79
N HIS A 38 1.85 -5.72 9.76
CA HIS A 38 1.56 -5.28 11.12
C HIS A 38 0.55 -4.10 11.22
N ALA A 39 -0.43 -4.07 10.33
CA ALA A 39 -1.49 -3.07 10.37
C ALA A 39 -2.43 -3.33 11.56
N GLU A 40 -2.45 -2.40 12.51
CA GLU A 40 -3.22 -2.52 13.75
C GLU A 40 -3.82 -1.16 14.13
N ALA A 41 -5.08 -1.16 14.54
CA ALA A 41 -5.77 -0.01 15.06
C ALA A 41 -5.88 -0.11 16.58
N LYS A 42 -5.66 0.99 17.30
CA LYS A 42 -5.78 0.97 18.75
C LYS A 42 -7.25 0.93 19.18
N GLU A 43 -7.64 0.01 20.06
CA GLU A 43 -8.97 0.09 20.68
C GLU A 43 -9.13 1.41 21.47
N THR A 44 -10.31 2.02 21.38
CA THR A 44 -10.60 3.30 22.03
C THR A 44 -12.03 3.35 22.53
N LYS A 45 -12.24 4.08 23.63
CA LYS A 45 -13.56 4.50 24.11
C LYS A 45 -13.95 5.88 23.58
N GLY A 46 -13.01 6.61 22.98
CA GLY A 46 -13.25 7.91 22.37
C GLY A 46 -13.64 7.79 20.90
N ASN A 47 -13.77 8.95 20.26
CA ASN A 47 -14.20 9.03 18.85
C ASN A 47 -13.05 9.03 17.85
N ASN A 48 -11.79 8.98 18.31
CA ASN A 48 -10.63 8.98 17.44
C ASN A 48 -9.71 7.81 17.81
N THR A 49 -9.04 7.25 16.81
CA THR A 49 -8.00 6.25 17.01
C THR A 49 -6.86 6.43 16.02
N ALA A 50 -5.73 5.78 16.28
CA ALA A 50 -4.59 5.72 15.39
C ALA A 50 -4.40 4.29 14.87
N ILE A 51 -3.84 4.19 13.67
CA ILE A 51 -3.42 2.95 13.05
C ILE A 51 -1.89 2.98 12.90
N LYS A 52 -1.26 1.93 13.41
CA LYS A 52 0.16 1.62 13.21
C LYS A 52 0.30 0.60 12.08
N MET A 53 1.40 0.64 11.36
CA MET A 53 1.73 -0.33 10.31
C MET A 53 3.20 -0.19 9.92
N HIS A 54 3.76 -1.22 9.29
CA HIS A 54 5.09 -1.18 8.70
C HIS A 54 4.95 -1.23 7.18
N ILE A 55 5.60 -0.30 6.48
CA ILE A 55 5.54 -0.19 5.03
C ILE A 55 6.95 -0.32 4.47
N LYS A 56 7.16 -1.26 3.56
CA LYS A 56 8.43 -1.45 2.86
C LYS A 56 8.30 -1.04 1.40
N ASN A 57 9.26 -0.26 0.91
CA ASN A 57 9.46 0.00 -0.51
C ASN A 57 10.62 -0.86 -1.03
N SER A 58 10.31 -1.85 -1.85
CA SER A 58 11.31 -2.70 -2.53
C SER A 58 11.60 -2.22 -3.95
N GLY A 59 11.03 -1.07 -4.33
CA GLY A 59 11.19 -0.43 -5.62
C GLY A 59 12.45 0.41 -5.71
N ASN A 60 12.66 0.97 -6.90
CA ASN A 60 13.82 1.80 -7.20
C ASN A 60 13.55 3.31 -7.15
N GLU A 61 12.30 3.71 -6.93
CA GLU A 61 11.86 5.10 -6.85
C GLU A 61 11.32 5.44 -5.46
N THR A 62 11.44 6.70 -5.05
CA THR A 62 10.79 7.19 -3.83
C THR A 62 9.27 7.13 -4.00
N VAL A 63 8.57 6.72 -2.95
CA VAL A 63 7.11 6.71 -2.92
C VAL A 63 6.61 7.67 -1.85
N ASP A 64 5.66 8.51 -2.24
CA ASP A 64 5.04 9.48 -1.35
C ASP A 64 3.58 9.10 -1.07
N ILE A 65 3.27 8.84 0.20
CA ILE A 65 1.89 8.67 0.67
C ILE A 65 1.34 10.05 1.01
N ILE A 66 0.35 10.51 0.25
CA ILE A 66 -0.20 11.87 0.38
C ILE A 66 -1.56 11.91 1.11
N ALA A 67 -2.23 10.77 1.22
CA ALA A 67 -3.48 10.65 1.94
C ALA A 67 -3.74 9.21 2.39
N ALA A 68 -4.70 9.06 3.29
CA ALA A 68 -5.27 7.77 3.66
C ALA A 68 -6.80 7.90 3.76
N TYR A 69 -7.49 6.78 3.62
CA TYR A 69 -8.93 6.69 3.72
C TYR A 69 -9.34 5.44 4.49
N SER A 70 -10.34 5.59 5.35
CA SER A 70 -11.10 4.47 5.89
C SER A 70 -12.60 4.81 5.90
N PRO A 71 -13.50 3.84 5.67
CA PRO A 71 -14.93 4.08 5.68
C PRO A 71 -15.51 4.21 7.10
N VAL A 72 -14.75 3.87 8.15
CA VAL A 72 -15.27 3.76 9.52
C VAL A 72 -15.27 5.09 10.28
N ASP A 73 -14.67 6.13 9.73
CA ASP A 73 -14.47 7.45 10.32
C ASP A 73 -14.96 8.57 9.42
N THR A 74 -15.00 9.78 9.99
CA THR A 74 -15.41 10.99 9.28
C THR A 74 -14.26 11.56 8.46
N GLN A 75 -13.04 11.46 8.98
CA GLN A 75 -11.85 11.97 8.31
C GLN A 75 -10.59 11.19 8.71
N THR A 76 -9.89 10.69 7.71
CA THR A 76 -8.60 10.04 7.88
C THR A 76 -7.47 11.02 7.57
N GLN A 77 -6.43 11.06 8.40
CA GLN A 77 -5.30 11.99 8.25
C GLN A 77 -3.96 11.28 8.50
N LEU A 78 -2.87 11.83 7.96
CA LEU A 78 -1.51 11.43 8.28
C LEU A 78 -0.96 12.33 9.38
N HIS A 79 -0.41 11.76 10.45
CA HIS A 79 0.07 12.51 11.61
C HIS A 79 1.49 12.11 11.98
N HIS A 80 2.22 13.03 12.61
CA HIS A 80 3.44 12.75 13.35
C HIS A 80 3.39 13.39 14.74
N PHE A 81 4.29 13.01 15.63
CA PHE A 81 4.50 13.73 16.87
C PHE A 81 5.58 14.79 16.70
N VAL A 82 5.32 15.98 17.24
CA VAL A 82 6.32 17.04 17.36
C VAL A 82 6.44 17.50 18.80
N THR A 83 7.66 17.84 19.19
CA THR A 83 7.94 18.42 20.51
C THR A 83 7.84 19.93 20.40
N VAL A 84 6.90 20.53 21.13
CA VAL A 84 6.74 21.98 21.25
C VAL A 84 6.94 22.35 22.71
N GLY A 85 8.11 22.95 23.01
CA GLY A 85 8.57 23.13 24.39
C GLY A 85 8.75 21.79 25.09
N ASN A 86 8.11 21.59 26.24
CA ASN A 86 8.16 20.34 27.01
C ASN A 86 6.97 19.40 26.74
N LYS A 87 6.19 19.65 25.68
CA LYS A 87 5.00 18.85 25.35
C LYS A 87 5.18 18.18 23.99
N ARG A 88 4.76 16.90 23.91
CA ARG A 88 4.58 16.21 22.63
C ARG A 88 3.15 16.41 22.15
N VAL A 89 3.00 16.89 20.92
CA VAL A 89 1.70 17.13 20.29
C VAL A 89 1.62 16.36 18.97
N MET A 90 0.44 15.81 18.68
CA MET A 90 0.15 15.23 17.37
C MET A 90 -0.10 16.36 16.38
N LYS A 91 0.53 16.28 15.21
CA LYS A 91 0.38 17.25 14.14
C LYS A 91 0.11 16.53 12.83
N GLN A 92 -0.88 17.01 12.10
CA GLN A 92 -1.15 16.54 10.76
C GLN A 92 0.02 16.90 9.84
N ILE A 93 0.41 15.95 9.01
CA ILE A 93 1.36 16.10 7.92
C ILE A 93 0.67 15.84 6.58
N LYS A 94 1.30 16.30 5.50
CA LYS A 94 0.76 16.14 4.13
C LYS A 94 1.27 14.90 3.43
N THR A 95 2.48 14.46 3.76
CA THR A 95 3.17 13.40 3.04
C THR A 95 4.00 12.54 3.98
N ILE A 96 4.09 11.24 3.70
CA ILE A 96 5.09 10.32 4.24
C ILE A 96 5.91 9.80 3.05
N GLU A 97 7.19 10.15 3.02
CA GLU A 97 8.13 9.68 1.99
C GLU A 97 8.71 8.32 2.36
N ILE A 98 8.83 7.42 1.39
CA ILE A 98 9.47 6.11 1.55
C ILE A 98 10.52 5.94 0.45
N TYR A 99 11.79 6.12 0.80
CA TYR A 99 12.90 5.96 -0.14
C TYR A 99 13.02 4.54 -0.69
N PRO A 100 13.64 4.38 -1.88
CA PRO A 100 13.92 3.07 -2.48
C PRO A 100 14.63 2.13 -1.51
N HIS A 101 14.25 0.85 -1.56
CA HIS A 101 14.83 -0.22 -0.73
C HIS A 101 14.79 0.03 0.79
N ASN A 102 13.92 0.93 1.23
CA ASN A 102 13.81 1.34 2.63
C ASN A 102 12.44 0.94 3.21
N SER A 103 12.23 1.24 4.48
CA SER A 103 10.95 1.02 5.15
C SER A 103 10.64 2.14 6.12
N VAL A 104 9.35 2.34 6.37
CA VAL A 104 8.86 3.30 7.37
C VAL A 104 7.98 2.58 8.38
N ASP A 105 8.25 2.83 9.65
CA ASP A 105 7.43 2.35 10.76
C ASP A 105 6.45 3.44 11.18
N LEU A 106 5.17 3.20 10.94
CA LEU A 106 4.10 3.99 11.53
C LEU A 106 3.80 3.39 12.90
N SER A 107 3.96 4.18 13.97
CA SER A 107 3.70 3.82 15.35
C SER A 107 2.80 4.84 16.06
N TYR A 108 2.11 4.41 17.12
CA TYR A 108 1.19 5.28 17.88
C TYR A 108 1.83 6.52 18.51
N GLN A 109 3.16 6.62 18.52
CA GLN A 109 3.92 7.69 19.14
C GLN A 109 4.85 8.41 18.15
N GLU A 110 4.82 8.06 16.88
CA GLU A 110 5.58 8.76 15.83
C GLU A 110 4.66 9.00 14.63
N LEU A 111 5.01 8.51 13.45
CA LEU A 111 4.15 8.56 12.28
C LEU A 111 2.95 7.63 12.45
N HIS A 112 1.74 8.06 12.13
CA HIS A 112 0.57 7.18 12.16
C HIS A 112 -0.55 7.68 11.26
N VAL A 113 -1.45 6.77 10.87
CA VAL A 113 -2.72 7.13 10.25
C VAL A 113 -3.72 7.40 11.36
N MET A 114 -4.27 8.62 11.40
CA MET A 114 -5.24 9.05 12.41
C MET A 114 -6.65 8.96 11.82
N LEU A 115 -7.53 8.21 12.49
CA LEU A 115 -8.96 8.15 12.20
C LEU A 115 -9.71 9.10 13.12
N ILE A 116 -10.40 10.09 12.54
CA ILE A 116 -11.09 11.15 13.27
C ILE A 116 -12.60 11.01 13.11
N GLY A 117 -13.32 11.01 14.22
CA GLY A 117 -14.78 10.92 14.23
C GLY A 117 -15.26 9.55 13.75
N LEU A 118 -14.85 8.49 14.46
CA LEU A 118 -15.35 7.13 14.30
C LEU A 118 -16.89 7.13 14.29
N LYS A 119 -17.46 6.57 13.23
CA LYS A 119 -18.93 6.50 13.01
C LYS A 119 -19.61 5.53 13.97
N GLN A 120 -18.84 4.59 14.51
CA GLN A 120 -19.29 3.60 15.48
C GLN A 120 -18.12 3.18 16.39
N LYS A 121 -18.44 2.61 17.55
CA LYS A 121 -17.43 2.03 18.43
C LYS A 121 -16.70 0.90 17.71
N ILE A 122 -15.38 0.88 17.84
CA ILE A 122 -14.53 -0.23 17.39
C ILE A 122 -14.20 -1.14 18.57
N THR A 123 -14.10 -2.44 18.33
CA THR A 123 -13.79 -3.43 19.37
C THR A 123 -12.65 -4.34 18.95
N LYS A 124 -11.88 -4.84 19.93
CA LYS A 124 -10.79 -5.80 19.71
C LYS A 124 -11.17 -6.91 18.72
N GLY A 125 -10.27 -7.22 17.79
CA GLY A 125 -10.43 -8.22 16.72
C GLY A 125 -11.20 -7.72 15.50
N GLN A 126 -11.81 -6.55 15.54
CA GLN A 126 -12.50 -5.97 14.39
C GLN A 126 -11.51 -5.65 13.27
N LYS A 127 -11.95 -5.83 12.02
CA LYS A 127 -11.20 -5.49 10.82
C LYS A 127 -11.58 -4.09 10.35
N ILE A 128 -10.59 -3.22 10.19
CA ILE A 128 -10.75 -1.86 9.66
C ILE A 128 -10.04 -1.79 8.31
N PRO A 129 -10.76 -1.64 7.19
CA PRO A 129 -10.13 -1.43 5.90
C PRO A 129 -9.48 -0.04 5.84
N VAL A 130 -8.27 0.03 5.32
CA VAL A 130 -7.47 1.24 5.16
C VAL A 130 -6.91 1.26 3.75
N MET A 131 -7.01 2.40 3.09
CA MET A 131 -6.42 2.64 1.78
C MET A 131 -5.47 3.83 1.88
N LEU A 132 -4.21 3.62 1.52
CA LEU A 132 -3.21 4.68 1.36
C LEU A 132 -3.23 5.16 -0.09
N ILE A 133 -3.17 6.46 -0.30
CA ILE A 133 -3.19 7.11 -1.61
C ILE A 133 -1.80 7.68 -1.86
N LEU A 134 -1.20 7.29 -2.99
CA LEU A 134 0.14 7.69 -3.37
C LEU A 134 0.11 8.91 -4.30
N GLU A 135 1.20 9.65 -4.37
CA GLU A 135 1.30 10.85 -5.22
C GLU A 135 1.10 10.54 -6.72
N ASP A 136 1.52 9.36 -7.17
CA ASP A 136 1.35 8.91 -8.56
C ASP A 136 -0.11 8.53 -8.93
N GLY A 137 -1.04 8.66 -7.96
CA GLY A 137 -2.45 8.33 -8.10
C GLY A 137 -2.79 6.85 -7.87
N SER A 138 -1.80 5.99 -7.64
CA SER A 138 -2.03 4.60 -7.25
C SER A 138 -2.39 4.49 -5.76
N THR A 139 -2.83 3.30 -5.36
CA THR A 139 -3.29 3.05 -3.98
C THR A 139 -2.65 1.80 -3.39
N LEU A 140 -2.57 1.76 -2.06
CA LEU A 140 -2.12 0.60 -1.31
C LEU A 140 -3.16 0.28 -0.23
N SER A 141 -3.83 -0.85 -0.37
CA SER A 141 -4.90 -1.25 0.55
C SER A 141 -4.41 -2.25 1.58
N THR A 142 -4.91 -2.14 2.81
CA THR A 142 -4.67 -3.11 3.88
C THR A 142 -5.88 -3.21 4.80
N THR A 143 -5.86 -4.22 5.67
CA THR A 143 -6.84 -4.36 6.76
C THR A 143 -6.09 -4.28 8.08
N ALA A 144 -6.39 -3.24 8.86
CA ALA A 144 -5.91 -3.12 10.23
C ALA A 144 -6.79 -3.94 11.18
N ILE A 145 -6.17 -4.70 12.09
CA ILE A 145 -6.89 -5.41 13.15
C ILE A 145 -6.94 -4.51 14.39
N VAL A 146 -8.11 -4.37 15.01
CA VAL A 146 -8.23 -3.63 16.27
C VAL A 146 -7.62 -4.45 17.41
N ASP A 147 -6.68 -3.88 18.16
CA ASP A 147 -6.07 -4.48 19.36
C ASP A 147 -6.43 -3.77 20.65
#